data_AF-A0A972XEA5-F1
#
_entry.id   AF-A0A972XEA5-F1
#
_cell.length_a   1.000
_cell.length_b   1.000
_cell.length_c   1.000
_cell.angle_alpha   90.00
_cell.angle_beta   90.00
_cell.angle_gamma   90.00
#
_symmetry.space_group_name_H-M   'P 1'
#
loop_
_entity.id
_entity.type
_entity.pdbx_description
1 polymer ?
#
loop_
_entity_poly.entity_id
_entity_poly.type
_entity_poly.pdbx_seq_one_letter_code
_entity_poly.pdbx_strand_id
1 'polypeptide(L)'
;MVTKKESTHQLIHRNLTLYQREHSAVWQCRYKVDSKWIRATTKETQFDLAVNKAKELLVEAEIRKRSGIPVVTKRFKDIAMLAIDRMERDLK
;
A
#
# COMPACT_ATOMS: atom_id res chain seq x y z
N MET A 1 -18.97 17.93 2.76
CA MET A 1 -18.21 17.98 1.49
C MET A 1 -16.75 17.71 1.82
N VAL A 2 -16.12 16.68 1.26
CA VAL A 2 -14.73 16.33 1.59
C VAL A 2 -13.81 17.34 0.90
N THR A 3 -13.32 18.30 1.65
CA THR A 3 -12.33 19.29 1.20
C THR A 3 -11.05 18.55 0.78
N LYS A 4 -10.80 18.47 -0.52
CA LYS A 4 -9.50 18.02 -1.04
C LYS A 4 -8.47 19.08 -0.61
N LYS A 5 -7.65 18.76 0.39
CA LYS A 5 -6.43 19.55 0.65
C LYS A 5 -5.57 19.55 -0.61
N GLU A 6 -4.97 20.70 -0.93
CA GLU A 6 -4.05 20.90 -2.07
C GLU A 6 -2.88 19.89 -2.08
N SER A 7 -2.57 19.28 -0.93
CA SER A 7 -1.53 18.25 -0.80
C SER A 7 -1.90 16.86 -1.33
N THR A 8 -3.10 16.65 -1.88
CA THR A 8 -3.56 15.33 -2.37
C THR A 8 -3.58 15.25 -3.89
N HIS A 9 -2.72 14.40 -4.45
CA HIS A 9 -2.55 14.17 -5.90
C HIS A 9 -3.03 12.76 -6.27
N GLN A 10 -3.96 12.65 -7.21
CA GLN A 10 -4.33 11.35 -7.78
C GLN A 10 -3.39 11.04 -8.94
N LEU A 11 -2.54 10.03 -8.76
CA LEU A 11 -1.56 9.63 -9.78
C LEU A 11 -2.16 8.67 -10.80
N ILE A 12 -3.01 7.75 -10.34
CA ILE A 12 -3.75 6.81 -11.19
C ILE A 12 -5.20 6.86 -10.74
N HIS A 13 -6.10 7.13 -11.68
CA HIS A 13 -7.51 7.28 -11.38
C HIS A 13 -8.04 6.08 -10.59
N ARG A 14 -8.60 6.35 -9.41
CA ARG A 14 -9.18 5.36 -8.46
C ARG A 14 -8.24 4.27 -7.94
N ASN A 15 -6.96 4.24 -8.32
CA ASN A 15 -6.02 3.19 -7.95
C ASN A 15 -4.84 3.67 -7.10
N LEU A 16 -4.35 4.90 -7.32
CA LEU A 16 -3.19 5.44 -6.61
C LEU A 16 -3.40 6.91 -6.26
N THR A 17 -3.32 7.22 -4.97
CA THR A 17 -3.39 8.59 -4.45
C THR A 17 -2.17 8.87 -3.60
N LEU A 18 -1.47 9.95 -3.90
CA LEU A 18 -0.35 10.49 -3.15
C LEU A 18 -0.84 11.67 -2.30
N TYR A 19 -0.44 11.75 -1.05
CA TYR A 19 -0.82 12.83 -0.15
C TYR A 19 0.24 13.13 0.90
N GLN A 20 0.27 14.35 1.40
CA GLN A 20 1.14 14.78 2.50
C GLN A 20 0.31 15.09 3.75
N ARG A 21 0.86 14.81 4.94
CA ARG A 21 0.24 15.16 6.23
C ARG A 21 0.67 16.56 6.67
N GLU A 22 -0.14 17.22 7.50
CA GLU A 22 0.14 18.58 7.99
C GLU A 22 1.48 18.71 8.71
N HIS A 23 1.91 17.68 9.45
CA HIS A 23 3.14 17.72 10.25
C HIS A 23 4.28 16.86 9.69
N SER A 24 4.23 16.47 8.41
CA SER A 24 5.28 15.62 7.84
C SER A 24 5.62 16.03 6.41
N ALA A 25 6.90 16.31 6.17
CA ALA A 25 7.43 16.55 4.83
C ALA A 25 7.41 15.29 3.95
N VAL A 26 7.27 14.11 4.56
CA VAL A 26 7.30 12.82 3.85
C VAL A 26 5.97 12.55 3.17
N TRP A 27 6.03 12.24 1.88
CA TRP A 27 4.87 11.84 1.10
C TRP A 27 4.38 10.44 1.50
N GLN A 28 3.06 10.29 1.49
CA GLN A 28 2.38 9.03 1.73
C GLN A 28 1.55 8.67 0.51
N CYS A 29 1.40 7.38 0.26
CA CYS A 29 0.56 6.89 -0.81
C CYS A 29 -0.49 5.93 -0.27
N ARG A 30 -1.67 5.98 -0.88
CA ARG A 30 -2.71 4.97 -0.72
C ARG A 30 -2.96 4.35 -2.08
N TYR A 31 -2.88 3.04 -2.14
CA TYR A 31 -3.10 2.28 -3.38
C TYR A 31 -4.12 1.16 -3.18
N LYS A 32 -4.79 0.80 -4.26
CA LYS A 32 -5.85 -0.22 -4.27
C LYS A 32 -5.31 -1.51 -4.88
N VAL A 33 -5.28 -2.59 -4.10
CA VAL A 33 -4.92 -3.94 -4.55
C VAL A 33 -6.03 -4.89 -4.10
N ASP A 34 -6.58 -5.64 -5.03
CA ASP A 34 -7.64 -6.64 -4.75
C ASP A 34 -8.85 -6.05 -4.00
N SER A 35 -9.31 -4.89 -4.45
CA SER A 35 -10.39 -4.12 -3.82
C SER A 35 -10.12 -3.62 -2.40
N LYS A 36 -8.95 -3.92 -1.83
CA LYS A 36 -8.49 -3.42 -0.54
C LYS A 36 -7.59 -2.22 -0.73
N TRP A 37 -7.74 -1.26 0.15
CA TRP A 37 -6.87 -0.09 0.17
C TRP A 37 -5.74 -0.28 1.17
N ILE A 38 -4.51 -0.13 0.68
CA ILE A 38 -3.30 -0.20 1.49
C ILE A 38 -2.69 1.19 1.57
N ARG A 39 -2.16 1.53 2.74
CA ARG A 39 -1.43 2.78 2.99
C ARG A 39 0.04 2.46 3.16
N ALA A 40 0.91 3.23 2.50
CA ALA A 40 2.35 3.12 2.63
C ALA A 40 2.97 4.52 2.63
N THR A 41 4.17 4.64 3.19
CA THR A 41 4.95 5.87 3.12
C THR A 41 5.92 5.76 1.95
N THR A 42 6.05 6.77 1.11
CA THR A 42 7.08 6.76 0.07
C THR A 42 8.47 6.97 0.67
N LYS A 43 8.56 7.56 1.87
CA LYS A 43 9.81 7.97 2.55
C LYS A 43 10.56 9.10 1.83
N GLU A 44 9.96 9.67 0.81
CA GLU A 44 10.51 10.76 0.02
C GLU A 44 9.86 12.09 0.38
N THR A 45 10.63 13.17 0.32
CA THR A 45 10.14 14.56 0.51
C THR A 45 9.94 15.28 -0.82
N GLN A 46 10.70 14.92 -1.86
CA GLN A 46 10.55 15.47 -3.20
C GLN A 46 9.38 14.81 -3.93
N PHE A 47 8.58 15.62 -4.63
CA PHE A 47 7.37 15.15 -5.31
C PHE A 47 7.67 14.10 -6.40
N ASP A 48 8.63 14.36 -7.29
CA ASP A 48 8.93 13.47 -8.41
C ASP A 48 9.44 12.09 -7.93
N LEU A 49 10.31 12.09 -6.92
CA LEU A 49 10.78 10.86 -6.27
C LEU A 49 9.62 10.12 -5.59
N ALA A 50 8.72 10.84 -4.92
CA ALA A 50 7.55 10.25 -4.30
C ALA A 50 6.57 9.64 -5.31
N VAL A 51 6.41 10.25 -6.49
CA VAL A 51 5.59 9.71 -7.58
C VAL A 51 6.16 8.39 -8.08
N ASN A 52 7.46 8.35 -8.36
CA ASN A 52 8.14 7.13 -8.80
C ASN A 52 8.04 6.04 -7.73
N LYS A 53 8.30 6.39 -6.47
CA LYS A 53 8.23 5.43 -5.37
C LYS A 53 6.83 4.89 -5.12
N ALA A 54 5.80 5.73 -5.28
CA ALA A 54 4.41 5.31 -5.16
C ALA A 54 4.00 4.32 -6.27
N LYS A 55 4.51 4.50 -7.50
CA LYS A 55 4.32 3.54 -8.61
C LYS A 55 5.04 2.21 -8.33
N GLU A 56 6.29 2.26 -7.86
CA GLU A 56 7.03 1.05 -7.46
C GLU A 56 6.28 0.25 -6.40
N LEU A 57 5.75 0.92 -5.36
CA LEU A 57 4.99 0.27 -4.28
C LEU A 57 3.71 -0.40 -4.78
N LEU A 58 3.03 0.19 -5.78
CA LEU A 58 1.87 -0.43 -6.42
C LEU A 58 2.29 -1.71 -7.15
N VAL A 59 3.33 -1.63 -7.99
CA VAL A 59 3.83 -2.76 -8.77
C VAL A 59 4.31 -3.90 -7.86
N GLU A 60 5.04 -3.58 -6.79
CA GLU A 60 5.49 -4.56 -5.81
C GLU A 60 4.32 -5.26 -5.12
N ALA A 61 3.26 -4.52 -4.79
CA ALA A 61 2.06 -5.10 -4.19
C ALA A 61 1.28 -5.99 -5.18
N GLU A 62 1.24 -5.64 -6.46
CA GLU A 62 0.65 -6.47 -7.52
C GLU A 62 1.46 -7.74 -7.78
N ILE A 63 2.79 -7.65 -7.79
CA ILE A 63 3.69 -8.80 -7.94
C ILE A 63 3.52 -9.75 -6.76
N ARG A 64 3.54 -9.24 -5.53
CA ARG A 64 3.30 -10.06 -4.32
C ARG A 64 1.98 -10.81 -4.41
N LYS A 65 0.92 -10.13 -4.84
CA LYS A 65 -0.38 -10.76 -5.09
C LYS A 65 -0.28 -11.89 -6.12
N ARG A 66 0.37 -11.64 -7.28
CA ARG A 66 0.53 -12.64 -8.34
C ARG A 66 1.31 -13.87 -7.87
N SER A 67 2.32 -13.67 -7.04
CA SER A 67 3.13 -14.75 -6.47
C SER A 67 2.41 -15.51 -5.34
N GLY A 68 1.14 -15.20 -5.05
CA GLY A 68 0.38 -15.82 -3.96
C GLY A 68 0.90 -15.44 -2.57
N ILE A 69 1.78 -14.43 -2.48
CA ILE A 69 2.27 -13.91 -1.20
C ILE A 69 1.21 -12.92 -0.71
N PRO A 70 0.50 -13.23 0.38
CA PRO A 70 -0.48 -12.29 0.91
C PRO A 70 0.24 -11.00 1.27
N VAL A 71 -0.39 -9.86 0.98
CA VAL A 71 0.05 -8.58 1.53
C VAL A 71 -0.29 -8.61 3.02
N VAL A 72 0.53 -9.32 3.80
CA VAL A 72 0.31 -9.53 5.22
C VAL A 72 0.47 -8.19 5.89
N THR A 73 -0.57 -7.74 6.58
CA THR A 73 -0.38 -6.63 7.49
C THR A 73 0.44 -7.13 8.67
N LYS A 74 1.25 -6.28 9.32
CA LYS A 74 2.04 -6.68 10.50
C LYS A 74 1.18 -7.03 11.74
N ARG A 75 -0.13 -7.23 11.57
CA ARG A 75 -1.05 -7.60 12.66
C ARG A 75 -0.83 -9.06 13.02
N PHE A 76 -0.75 -9.33 14.33
CA PHE A 76 -0.59 -10.69 14.84
C PHE A 76 -1.66 -11.65 14.32
N LYS A 77 -2.93 -11.20 14.26
CA LYS A 77 -4.04 -11.99 13.71
C LYS A 77 -3.78 -12.48 12.29
N ASP A 78 -3.29 -11.61 11.40
CA ASP A 78 -3.06 -11.95 10.00
C ASP A 78 -1.89 -12.93 9.85
N ILE A 79 -0.86 -12.80 10.70
CA ILE A 79 0.26 -13.73 10.78
C ILE A 79 -0.21 -15.10 11.33
N ALA A 80 -1.05 -15.11 12.36
CA ALA A 80 -1.58 -16.34 12.94
C ALA A 80 -2.44 -17.13 11.94
N MET A 81 -3.31 -16.45 11.18
CA MET A 81 -4.11 -17.09 10.13
C MET A 81 -3.21 -17.70 9.04
N LEU A 82 -2.11 -17.04 8.68
CA LEU A 82 -1.14 -17.59 7.73
C LEU A 82 -0.38 -18.79 8.26
N ALA A 83 -0.06 -18.78 9.55
CA ALA A 83 0.58 -19.92 10.19
C ALA A 83 -0.34 -21.14 10.18
N ILE A 84 -1.63 -20.96 10.47
CA ILE A 84 -2.64 -22.03 10.39
C ILE A 84 -2.77 -22.56 8.96
N ASP A 85 -2.97 -21.68 7.98
CA ASP A 85 -3.09 -22.07 6.57
C ASP A 85 -1.85 -22.82 6.06
N ARG A 86 -0.66 -22.44 6.54
CA ARG A 86 0.58 -23.17 6.27
C ARG A 86 0.56 -24.57 6.88
N MET A 87 0.20 -24.70 8.16
CA MET A 87 0.11 -26.01 8.84
C MET A 87 -0.92 -26.93 8.17
N GLU A 88 -2.08 -26.39 7.75
CA GLU A 88 -3.10 -27.16 7.03
C GLU A 88 -2.63 -27.63 5.65
N ARG A 89 -1.85 -26.81 4.94
CA ARG A 89 -1.23 -27.21 3.66
C ARG A 89 -0.19 -28.31 3.84
N ASP A 90 0.59 -28.27 4.91
CA ASP A 90 1.60 -29.28 5.21
C ASP A 90 0.98 -30.64 5.66
N LEU A 91 -0.28 -30.65 6.09
CA LEU A 91 -1.03 -31.86 6.44
C LEU A 91 -1.70 -32.56 5.24
N LYS A 92 -1.76 -31.91 4.08
CA LYS A 92 -2.35 -32.44 2.83
C LYS A 92 -1.30 -33.04 1.92
#